data_AF-A0A2N0UYI1-F1
#
_entry.id   AF-A0A2N0UYI1-F1
#
_cell.length_a   1.000
_cell.length_b   1.000
_cell.length_c   1.000
_cell.angle_alpha   90.00
_cell.angle_beta   90.00
_cell.angle_gamma   90.00
#
_symmetry.space_group_name_H-M   'P 1'
#
loop_
_entity.id
_entity.type
_entity.pdbx_description
1 polymer ?
#
loop_
_entity_poly.entity_id
_entity_poly.type
_entity_poly.pdbx_seq_one_letter_code
_entity_poly.pdbx_strand_id
1 'polypeptide(L)'
;MNEESKVTLYNVATFDPNSPNAEEGKLDFTNFVKTYSHMYYFQTCKWVEQQIEKYLREEAPDVEAFLKIFAWKTNKIDQKQSLCKKDIVYIAGEDKKKNWNFNKKDRVASAVTRHGLIEKETVKKENGEEETKTFYDFLNTAVDLSKSYRSLKENDKKEKQQKFLEKLTIASLKGIGSVYLITFMYFITQGEMRIYDIFAMMALDAIYPSNVQDELSFGSLNSLYIGANVKPRDLPQKDQLGFKNLFSDNKRYNKTYQIYIKKLNQFVEDYNKELPEGQKVTYEKCRDIDRALWVYGHFFQ
;
A
#
# COMPACT_ATOMS: atom_id res chain seq x y z
N MET A 1 -2.03 -24.29 15.63
CA MET A 1 -3.38 -23.76 15.32
C MET A 1 -4.33 -24.38 16.34
N ASN A 2 -4.93 -23.60 17.25
CA ASN A 2 -5.88 -24.13 18.23
C ASN A 2 -7.25 -24.38 17.56
N GLU A 3 -8.10 -25.21 18.17
CA GLU A 3 -9.40 -25.58 17.58
C GLU A 3 -10.36 -24.38 17.41
N GLU A 4 -10.30 -23.39 18.31
CA GLU A 4 -11.05 -22.12 18.16
C GLU A 4 -10.66 -21.34 16.89
N SER A 5 -9.37 -21.37 16.51
CA SER A 5 -8.90 -20.76 15.25
C SER A 5 -9.46 -21.48 14.02
N LYS A 6 -9.67 -22.80 14.09
CA LYS A 6 -10.28 -23.58 12.99
C LYS A 6 -11.76 -23.26 12.82
N VAL A 7 -12.50 -23.10 13.92
CA VAL A 7 -13.93 -22.78 13.91
C VAL A 7 -14.17 -21.35 13.41
N THR A 8 -13.29 -20.41 13.74
CA THR A 8 -13.39 -19.02 13.24
C THR A 8 -13.04 -18.94 11.76
N LEU A 9 -12.05 -19.71 11.28
CA LEU A 9 -11.79 -19.85 9.84
C LEU A 9 -12.96 -20.51 9.10
N TYR A 10 -13.59 -21.54 9.67
CA TYR A 10 -14.75 -22.19 9.05
C TYR A 10 -15.98 -21.27 8.94
N ASN A 11 -16.26 -20.42 9.94
CA ASN A 11 -17.42 -19.51 9.90
C ASN A 11 -17.18 -18.24 9.08
N VAL A 12 -15.93 -17.95 8.70
CA VAL A 12 -15.53 -16.73 7.99
C VAL A 12 -15.18 -17.04 6.53
N ALA A 13 -14.67 -18.24 6.26
CA ALA A 13 -14.31 -18.69 4.92
C ALA A 13 -15.47 -19.36 4.17
N THR A 14 -16.65 -19.52 4.78
CA THR A 14 -17.83 -20.04 4.10
C THR A 14 -18.77 -18.89 3.72
N PHE A 15 -18.44 -18.20 2.64
CA PHE A 15 -19.45 -18.12 1.59
C PHE A 15 -19.58 -19.56 1.07
N ASP A 16 -20.34 -20.41 1.79
CA ASP A 16 -20.74 -21.72 1.29
C ASP A 16 -22.05 -21.49 0.53
N PRO A 17 -22.02 -21.46 -0.82
CA PRO A 17 -23.22 -21.29 -1.62
C PRO A 17 -24.22 -22.46 -1.46
N ASN A 18 -23.86 -23.53 -0.73
CA ASN A 18 -24.74 -24.64 -0.39
C ASN A 18 -25.30 -24.56 1.04
N SER A 19 -24.99 -23.51 1.81
CA SER A 19 -25.59 -23.31 3.12
C SER A 19 -27.09 -23.03 2.95
N PRO A 20 -27.98 -23.85 3.55
CA PRO A 20 -29.43 -23.68 3.42
C PRO A 20 -29.97 -22.39 4.08
N ASN A 21 -29.12 -21.64 4.78
CA ASN A 21 -29.43 -20.35 5.41
C ASN A 21 -28.73 -19.15 4.71
N ALA A 22 -28.28 -19.30 3.47
CA ALA A 22 -27.76 -18.19 2.67
C ALA A 22 -28.91 -17.27 2.22
N GLU A 23 -29.52 -16.56 3.16
CA GLU A 23 -30.43 -15.45 2.86
C GLU A 23 -29.66 -14.37 2.07
N GLU A 24 -30.03 -14.17 0.80
CA GLU A 24 -29.63 -13.10 -0.12
C GLU A 24 -28.18 -12.56 0.00
N GLY A 25 -27.20 -13.36 -0.43
CA GLY A 25 -26.05 -13.01 -1.30
C GLY A 25 -25.32 -11.64 -1.21
N LYS A 26 -25.44 -10.87 -0.13
CA LYS A 26 -24.82 -9.54 0.02
C LYS A 26 -23.64 -9.62 0.98
N LEU A 27 -22.52 -9.00 0.60
CA LEU A 27 -21.36 -8.86 1.47
C LEU A 27 -21.75 -8.00 2.69
N ASP A 28 -21.61 -8.56 3.90
CA ASP A 28 -21.60 -7.80 5.15
C ASP A 28 -20.22 -7.15 5.29
N PHE A 29 -20.15 -5.84 4.99
CA PHE A 29 -18.89 -5.10 4.98
C PHE A 29 -18.29 -4.98 6.38
N THR A 30 -19.13 -4.87 7.40
CA THR A 30 -18.71 -4.73 8.80
C THR A 30 -18.05 -6.01 9.30
N ASN A 31 -18.69 -7.17 9.06
CA ASN A 31 -18.12 -8.46 9.40
C ASN A 31 -16.87 -8.76 8.55
N PHE A 32 -16.87 -8.39 7.27
CA PHE A 32 -15.71 -8.52 6.38
C PHE A 32 -14.50 -7.73 6.91
N VAL A 33 -14.67 -6.42 7.16
CA VAL A 33 -13.58 -5.55 7.61
C VAL A 33 -13.09 -6.02 8.97
N LYS A 34 -13.99 -6.27 9.93
CA LYS A 34 -13.64 -6.76 11.26
C LYS A 34 -12.81 -8.02 11.19
N THR A 35 -13.22 -8.98 10.35
CA THR A 35 -12.58 -10.29 10.35
C THR A 35 -11.23 -10.29 9.63
N TYR A 36 -11.19 -9.82 8.39
CA TYR A 36 -9.96 -9.88 7.61
C TYR A 36 -8.90 -8.89 8.12
N SER A 37 -9.29 -7.76 8.72
CA SER A 37 -8.33 -6.89 9.41
C SER A 37 -7.71 -7.54 10.65
N HIS A 38 -8.45 -8.39 11.36
CA HIS A 38 -7.91 -9.18 12.48
C HIS A 38 -6.95 -10.27 11.99
N MET A 39 -7.30 -10.97 10.91
CA MET A 39 -6.47 -12.02 10.31
C MET A 39 -5.11 -11.48 9.81
N TYR A 40 -5.05 -10.21 9.42
CA TYR A 40 -3.81 -9.56 9.01
C TYR A 40 -2.69 -9.70 10.06
N TYR A 41 -3.04 -9.70 11.34
CA TYR A 41 -2.09 -9.83 12.45
C TYR A 41 -1.66 -11.27 12.75
N PHE A 42 -2.15 -12.27 12.00
CA PHE A 42 -1.57 -13.61 12.04
C PHE A 42 -0.23 -13.68 11.30
N GLN A 43 0.00 -12.78 10.35
CA GLN A 43 1.24 -12.70 9.57
C GLN A 43 2.09 -11.48 9.92
N THR A 44 1.51 -10.47 10.58
CA THR A 44 2.17 -9.20 10.88
C THR A 44 2.14 -8.88 12.38
N CYS A 45 3.10 -8.08 12.86
CA CYS A 45 3.10 -7.67 14.26
C CYS A 45 2.34 -6.35 14.44
N LYS A 46 1.29 -6.38 15.28
CA LYS A 46 0.52 -5.18 15.66
C LYS A 46 1.40 -4.05 16.19
N TRP A 47 2.45 -4.36 16.95
CA TRP A 47 3.36 -3.35 17.47
C TRP A 47 4.14 -2.65 16.35
N VAL A 48 4.65 -3.39 15.36
CA VAL A 48 5.35 -2.81 14.20
C VAL A 48 4.41 -1.94 13.38
N GLU A 49 3.19 -2.42 13.11
CA GLU A 49 2.16 -1.64 12.42
C GLU A 49 1.89 -0.30 13.11
N GLN A 50 1.73 -0.31 14.44
CA GLN A 50 1.55 0.91 15.23
C GLN A 50 2.77 1.85 15.15
N GLN A 51 3.99 1.31 15.11
CA GLN A 51 5.20 2.12 14.95
C GLN A 51 5.32 2.75 13.56
N ILE A 52 4.76 2.14 12.52
CA ILE A 52 4.78 2.71 11.18
C ILE A 52 3.65 3.72 11.01
N GLU A 53 2.45 3.40 11.51
CA GLU A 53 1.29 4.30 11.42
C GLU A 53 1.47 5.61 12.18
N LYS A 54 2.27 5.65 13.25
CA LYS A 54 2.51 6.91 13.97
C LYS A 54 3.07 7.99 13.03
N TYR A 55 3.85 7.61 12.02
CA TYR A 55 4.43 8.52 11.02
C TYR A 55 3.38 9.22 10.15
N LEU A 56 2.14 8.71 10.07
CA LEU A 56 1.04 9.44 9.43
C LEU A 56 0.57 10.62 10.26
N ARG A 57 0.66 10.49 11.59
CA ARG A 57 0.16 11.45 12.57
C ARG A 57 1.23 12.45 13.01
N GLU A 58 2.51 12.14 12.79
CA GLU A 58 3.62 13.06 13.06
C GLU A 58 3.64 14.26 12.09
N GLU A 59 4.14 15.40 12.58
CA GLU A 59 4.21 16.66 11.82
C GLU A 59 5.05 16.56 10.53
N ALA A 60 6.12 15.75 10.54
CA ALA A 60 6.84 15.32 9.34
C ALA A 60 7.75 14.12 9.68
N PRO A 61 7.62 12.97 9.00
CA PRO A 61 8.56 11.87 9.14
C PRO A 61 9.97 12.34 8.78
N ASP A 62 10.97 11.94 9.57
CA ASP A 62 12.37 12.19 9.27
C ASP A 62 12.96 11.12 8.33
N VAL A 63 14.26 11.22 8.05
CA VAL A 63 14.97 10.32 7.13
C VAL A 63 14.88 8.86 7.61
N GLU A 64 15.04 8.64 8.91
CA GLU A 64 14.99 7.30 9.50
C GLU A 64 13.57 6.73 9.44
N ALA A 65 12.54 7.57 9.64
CA ALA A 65 11.15 7.19 9.49
C ALA A 65 10.85 6.73 8.06
N PHE A 66 11.29 7.46 7.02
CA PHE A 66 11.12 7.02 5.64
C PHE A 66 11.89 5.73 5.31
N LEU A 67 13.06 5.51 5.93
CA LEU A 67 13.75 4.23 5.83
C LEU A 67 12.92 3.09 6.45
N LYS A 68 12.35 3.30 7.65
CA LYS A 68 11.48 2.32 8.33
C LYS A 68 10.21 2.04 7.52
N ILE A 69 9.58 3.06 6.95
CA ILE A 69 8.44 2.93 6.02
C ILE A 69 8.83 2.08 4.81
N PHE A 70 10.01 2.29 4.24
CA PHE A 70 10.48 1.50 3.11
C PHE A 70 10.73 0.04 3.49
N ALA A 71 11.32 -0.22 4.66
CA ALA A 71 11.53 -1.56 5.18
C ALA A 71 10.21 -2.29 5.43
N TRP A 72 9.21 -1.57 5.95
CA TRP A 72 7.87 -2.09 6.14
C TRP A 72 7.24 -2.51 4.81
N LYS A 73 7.24 -1.62 3.80
CA LYS A 73 6.61 -1.93 2.50
C LYS A 73 7.34 -3.03 1.73
N THR A 74 8.63 -3.23 1.97
CA THR A 74 9.43 -4.28 1.33
C THR A 74 9.47 -5.60 2.12
N ASN A 75 8.72 -5.69 3.23
CA ASN A 75 8.70 -6.83 4.14
C ASN A 75 10.09 -7.21 4.66
N LYS A 76 10.88 -6.20 5.06
CA LYS A 76 12.25 -6.34 5.58
C LYS A 76 12.39 -6.03 7.07
N ILE A 77 11.28 -5.91 7.78
CA ILE A 77 11.27 -5.79 9.24
C ILE A 77 11.10 -7.18 9.87
N ASP A 78 11.99 -7.54 10.80
CA ASP A 78 11.83 -8.71 11.64
C ASP A 78 10.76 -8.40 12.70
N GLN A 79 9.54 -8.85 12.41
CA GLN A 79 8.34 -8.60 13.21
C GLN A 79 8.51 -9.09 14.66
N LYS A 80 9.11 -10.28 14.85
CA LYS A 80 9.25 -10.92 16.16
C LYS A 80 10.34 -10.23 16.97
N GLN A 81 11.52 -10.04 16.37
CA GLN A 81 12.63 -9.40 17.06
C GLN A 81 12.32 -7.94 17.39
N SER A 82 11.60 -7.25 16.51
CA SER A 82 11.16 -5.87 16.76
C SER A 82 10.23 -5.78 17.97
N LEU A 83 9.26 -6.69 18.07
CA LEU A 83 8.37 -6.76 19.23
C LEU A 83 9.13 -7.02 20.53
N CYS A 84 10.12 -7.93 20.51
CA CYS A 84 10.92 -8.28 21.68
C CYS A 84 11.82 -7.14 22.13
N LYS A 85 12.49 -6.45 21.19
CA LYS A 85 13.42 -5.35 21.50
C LYS A 85 12.72 -4.00 21.71
N LYS A 86 11.45 -3.88 21.31
CA LYS A 86 10.71 -2.60 21.28
C LYS A 86 11.42 -1.55 20.41
N ASP A 87 12.06 -2.01 19.34
CA ASP A 87 12.67 -1.17 18.31
C ASP A 87 12.47 -1.83 16.94
N ILE A 88 12.56 -1.08 15.85
CA ILE A 88 12.46 -1.64 14.50
C ILE A 88 13.77 -2.33 14.15
N VAL A 89 13.70 -3.65 14.00
CA VAL A 89 14.83 -4.48 13.63
C VAL A 89 14.63 -4.99 12.21
N TYR A 90 15.66 -4.87 11.38
CA TYR A 90 15.63 -5.34 10.00
C TYR A 90 16.01 -6.81 9.91
N ILE A 91 15.39 -7.54 8.98
CA ILE A 91 15.79 -8.91 8.65
C ILE A 91 17.21 -8.85 8.08
N ALA A 92 18.17 -9.45 8.79
CA ALA A 92 19.54 -9.57 8.32
C ALA A 92 19.59 -10.58 7.16
N GLY A 93 20.23 -10.19 6.05
CA GLY A 93 20.60 -11.15 5.01
C GLY A 93 21.74 -12.07 5.47
N GLU A 94 21.93 -13.19 4.78
CA GLU A 94 23.10 -14.07 4.97
C GLU A 94 24.43 -13.32 4.75
N ASP A 95 24.41 -12.30 3.87
CA ASP A 95 25.51 -11.37 3.67
C ASP A 95 25.31 -10.11 4.53
N LYS A 96 26.06 -10.01 5.64
CA LYS A 96 26.04 -8.84 6.54
C LYS A 96 26.39 -7.52 5.83
N LYS A 97 27.01 -7.55 4.64
CA LYS A 97 27.30 -6.37 3.80
C LYS A 97 26.08 -5.88 3.00
N LYS A 98 24.97 -6.63 2.99
CA LYS A 98 23.71 -6.31 2.30
C LYS A 98 22.57 -6.12 3.30
N ASN A 99 22.81 -5.26 4.30
CA ASN A 99 21.81 -4.92 5.30
C ASN A 99 21.29 -3.51 5.10
N TRP A 100 20.14 -3.24 5.73
CA TRP A 100 19.59 -1.90 5.90
C TRP A 100 20.49 -1.12 6.86
N ASN A 101 20.95 0.05 6.44
CA ASN A 101 21.85 0.90 7.23
C ASN A 101 21.34 2.34 7.27
N PHE A 102 21.57 3.00 8.40
CA PHE A 102 21.30 4.41 8.59
C PHE A 102 22.35 5.03 9.51
N ASN A 103 23.00 6.08 9.02
CA ASN A 103 23.87 6.93 9.84
C ASN A 103 23.61 8.39 9.50
N LYS A 104 22.99 9.09 10.45
CA LYS A 104 22.64 10.51 10.31
C LYS A 104 23.87 11.43 10.24
N LYS A 105 24.93 11.12 10.99
CA LYS A 105 26.14 11.94 11.05
C LYS A 105 26.89 11.92 9.72
N ASP A 106 27.00 10.72 9.14
CA ASP A 106 27.74 10.50 7.90
C ASP A 106 26.84 10.62 6.67
N ARG A 107 25.54 10.92 6.84
CA ARG A 107 24.53 11.01 5.78
C ARG A 107 24.47 9.77 4.89
N VAL A 108 24.55 8.60 5.51
CA VAL A 108 24.53 7.31 4.82
C VAL A 108 23.20 6.61 5.07
N ALA A 109 22.60 6.10 4.01
CA ALA A 109 21.49 5.17 4.08
C ALA A 109 21.63 4.08 3.01
N SER A 110 21.24 2.87 3.34
CA SER A 110 21.16 1.75 2.40
C SER A 110 19.88 0.94 2.62
N ALA A 111 19.34 0.39 1.54
CA ALA A 111 18.18 -0.50 1.59
C ALA A 111 18.33 -1.65 0.61
N VAL A 112 17.74 -2.80 0.94
CA VAL A 112 17.76 -3.98 0.06
C VAL A 112 16.37 -4.30 -0.43
N THR A 113 16.24 -4.37 -1.75
CA THR A 113 15.00 -4.76 -2.44
C THR A 113 15.21 -6.06 -3.20
N ARG A 114 14.14 -6.60 -3.81
CA ARG A 114 14.25 -7.72 -4.76
C ARG A 114 15.17 -7.43 -5.96
N HIS A 115 15.45 -6.16 -6.25
CA HIS A 115 16.31 -5.73 -7.34
C HIS A 115 17.76 -5.46 -6.91
N GLY A 116 18.08 -5.69 -5.63
CA GLY A 116 19.40 -5.51 -5.06
C GLY A 116 19.50 -4.37 -4.06
N LEU A 117 20.75 -4.03 -3.73
CA LEU A 117 21.14 -2.99 -2.79
C LEU A 117 20.97 -1.60 -3.43
N ILE A 118 20.33 -0.70 -2.70
CA ILE A 118 20.11 0.70 -3.05
C ILE A 118 20.91 1.54 -2.07
N GLU A 119 21.93 2.24 -2.57
CA GLU A 119 22.81 3.11 -1.79
C GLU A 119 23.08 4.42 -2.54
N LYS A 120 23.48 4.29 -3.80
CA LYS A 120 23.73 5.40 -4.70
C LYS A 120 23.52 4.99 -6.15
N GLU A 121 23.28 5.98 -6.99
CA GLU A 121 23.20 5.86 -8.44
C GLU A 121 24.01 6.98 -9.06
N THR A 122 24.94 6.64 -9.96
CA THR A 122 25.72 7.61 -10.72
C THR A 122 25.21 7.66 -12.15
N VAL A 123 24.83 8.84 -12.61
CA VAL A 123 24.30 9.09 -13.96
C VAL A 123 25.26 10.01 -14.69
N LYS A 124 25.66 9.60 -15.91
CA LYS A 124 26.41 10.46 -16.83
C LYS A 124 25.45 11.38 -17.57
N LYS A 125 25.67 12.68 -17.46
CA LYS A 125 24.96 13.71 -18.22
C LYS A 125 25.50 13.79 -19.65
N GLU A 126 24.70 14.38 -20.55
CA GLU A 126 25.07 14.57 -21.96
C GLU A 126 26.33 15.42 -22.14
N ASN A 127 26.61 16.34 -21.21
CA ASN A 127 27.82 17.15 -21.17
C ASN A 127 29.05 16.40 -20.61
N GLY A 128 28.92 15.12 -20.26
CA GLY A 128 29.99 14.30 -19.70
C GLY A 128 30.14 14.40 -18.17
N GLU A 129 29.38 15.27 -17.50
CA GLU A 129 29.41 15.38 -16.03
C GLU A 129 28.74 14.17 -15.37
N GLU A 130 29.30 13.70 -14.27
CA GLU A 130 28.70 12.64 -13.45
C GLU A 130 27.91 13.25 -12.28
N GLU A 131 26.63 12.89 -12.18
CA GLU A 131 25.80 13.22 -11.02
C GLU A 131 25.57 11.94 -10.20
N THR A 132 25.96 11.96 -8.93
CA THR A 132 25.68 10.86 -8.00
C THR A 132 24.52 11.23 -7.10
N LYS A 133 23.43 10.45 -7.16
CA LYS A 133 22.30 10.52 -6.24
C LYS A 133 22.48 9.47 -5.17
N THR A 134 22.36 9.84 -3.89
CA THR A 134 22.39 8.87 -2.79
C THR A 134 20.98 8.53 -2.31
N PHE A 135 20.83 7.35 -1.71
CA PHE A 135 19.56 6.97 -1.10
C PHE A 135 19.21 7.89 0.09
N TYR A 136 20.20 8.36 0.84
CA TYR A 136 20.01 9.35 1.90
C TYR A 136 19.42 10.67 1.36
N ASP A 137 19.89 11.14 0.21
CA ASP A 137 19.36 12.38 -0.41
C ASP A 137 17.93 12.19 -0.94
N PHE A 138 17.61 11.01 -1.48
CA PHE A 138 16.24 10.66 -1.84
C PHE A 138 15.30 10.66 -0.63
N LEU A 139 15.72 10.04 0.49
CA LEU A 139 14.94 10.05 1.72
C LEU A 139 14.78 11.48 2.28
N ASN A 140 15.81 12.32 2.23
CA ASN A 140 15.66 13.75 2.60
C ASN A 140 14.70 14.49 1.68
N THR A 141 14.73 14.20 0.37
CA THR A 141 13.75 14.77 -0.55
C THR A 141 12.33 14.41 -0.11
N ALA A 142 12.08 13.17 0.33
CA ALA A 142 10.78 12.78 0.88
C ALA A 142 10.41 13.58 2.15
N VAL A 143 11.37 13.85 3.05
CA VAL A 143 11.19 14.71 4.23
C VAL A 143 10.78 16.14 3.83
N ASP A 144 11.53 16.75 2.91
CA ASP A 144 11.28 18.13 2.47
C ASP A 144 9.95 18.26 1.74
N LEU A 145 9.59 17.28 0.92
CA LEU A 145 8.29 17.18 0.29
C LEU A 145 7.18 17.02 1.33
N SER A 146 7.38 16.20 2.37
CA SER A 146 6.43 16.04 3.47
C SER A 146 6.14 17.40 4.13
N LYS A 147 7.18 18.15 4.50
CA LYS A 147 7.03 19.49 5.11
C LYS A 147 6.32 20.46 4.17
N SER A 148 6.75 20.49 2.91
CA SER A 148 6.21 21.41 1.89
C SER A 148 4.77 21.11 1.52
N TYR A 149 4.36 19.83 1.53
CA TYR A 149 2.99 19.45 1.19
C TYR A 149 2.01 20.01 2.22
N ARG A 150 2.38 20.01 3.50
CA ARG A 150 1.52 20.50 4.59
C ARG A 150 1.35 22.02 4.59
N SER A 151 2.39 22.77 4.21
CA SER A 151 2.33 24.24 4.18
C SER A 151 1.65 24.79 2.92
N LEU A 152 1.67 24.04 1.82
CA LEU A 152 1.13 24.50 0.55
C LEU A 152 -0.41 24.47 0.54
N LYS A 153 -1.02 25.64 0.43
CA LYS A 153 -2.44 25.79 0.10
C LYS A 153 -2.59 25.68 -1.41
N GLU A 154 -3.14 24.57 -1.88
CA GLU A 154 -3.52 24.33 -3.27
C GLU A 154 -4.97 23.88 -3.26
N ASN A 155 -5.80 24.43 -4.14
CA ASN A 155 -7.23 24.14 -4.14
C ASN A 155 -7.53 22.81 -4.84
N ASP A 156 -6.74 22.44 -5.85
CA ASP A 156 -6.85 21.14 -6.51
C ASP A 156 -5.93 20.10 -5.86
N LYS A 157 -6.55 19.18 -5.11
CA LYS A 157 -5.87 18.08 -4.43
C LYS A 157 -5.14 17.14 -5.39
N LYS A 158 -5.71 16.84 -6.57
CA LYS A 158 -5.10 15.92 -7.54
C LYS A 158 -3.87 16.57 -8.18
N GLU A 159 -3.97 17.83 -8.57
CA GLU A 159 -2.86 18.59 -9.13
C GLU A 159 -1.70 18.70 -8.13
N LYS A 160 -2.02 19.01 -6.86
CA LYS A 160 -1.06 19.02 -5.76
C LYS A 160 -0.34 17.67 -5.61
N GLN A 161 -1.09 16.57 -5.57
CA GLN A 161 -0.52 15.22 -5.43
C GLN A 161 0.37 14.85 -6.63
N GLN A 162 -0.07 15.17 -7.85
CA GLN A 162 0.68 14.92 -9.08
C GLN A 162 2.02 15.66 -9.10
N LYS A 163 2.02 16.96 -8.77
CA LYS A 163 3.24 17.80 -8.69
C LYS A 163 4.26 17.28 -7.69
N PHE A 164 3.81 16.78 -6.54
CA PHE A 164 4.71 16.21 -5.53
C PHE A 164 5.21 14.82 -5.91
N LEU A 165 4.37 14.00 -6.54
CA LEU A 165 4.78 12.71 -7.09
C LEU A 165 5.86 12.87 -8.16
N GLU A 166 5.75 13.88 -9.02
CA GLU A 166 6.77 14.21 -10.03
C GLU A 166 8.12 14.54 -9.40
N LYS A 167 8.13 15.43 -8.40
CA LYS A 167 9.36 15.78 -7.66
C LYS A 167 10.01 14.55 -7.02
N LEU A 168 9.21 13.70 -6.37
CA LEU A 168 9.70 12.46 -5.77
C LEU A 168 10.24 11.49 -6.82
N THR A 169 9.59 11.41 -7.99
CA THR A 169 10.00 10.53 -9.09
C THR A 169 11.32 10.98 -9.71
N ILE A 170 11.55 12.29 -9.86
CA ILE A 170 12.83 12.85 -10.37
C ILE A 170 14.01 12.53 -9.44
N ALA A 171 13.77 12.56 -8.12
CA ALA A 171 14.78 12.21 -7.12
C ALA A 171 15.01 10.70 -6.96
N SER A 172 14.11 9.86 -7.50
CA SER A 172 14.08 8.42 -7.26
C SER A 172 15.24 7.67 -7.91
N LEU A 173 15.85 6.76 -7.15
CA LEU A 173 16.93 5.89 -7.63
C LEU A 173 16.40 4.63 -8.36
N LYS A 174 17.25 3.99 -9.17
CA LYS A 174 17.02 2.63 -9.68
C LYS A 174 16.73 1.66 -8.52
N GLY A 175 15.78 0.75 -8.73
CA GLY A 175 15.30 -0.18 -7.71
C GLY A 175 14.13 0.34 -6.88
N ILE A 176 13.82 1.64 -6.94
CA ILE A 176 12.62 2.23 -6.33
C ILE A 176 11.50 2.28 -7.36
N GLY A 177 10.55 1.35 -7.28
CA GLY A 177 9.42 1.23 -8.20
C GLY A 177 8.20 2.09 -7.83
N SER A 178 7.22 2.12 -8.73
CA SER A 178 5.98 2.89 -8.64
C SER A 178 5.21 2.70 -7.33
N VAL A 179 5.09 1.45 -6.86
CA VAL A 179 4.40 1.11 -5.60
C VAL A 179 5.07 1.75 -4.39
N TYR A 180 6.41 1.82 -4.38
CA TYR A 180 7.16 2.43 -3.28
C TYR A 180 7.03 3.95 -3.28
N LEU A 181 7.03 4.57 -4.47
CA LEU A 181 6.78 6.00 -4.62
C LEU A 181 5.38 6.37 -4.14
N ILE A 182 4.35 5.60 -4.50
CA ILE A 182 2.99 5.80 -3.99
C ILE A 182 2.94 5.61 -2.46
N THR A 183 3.66 4.62 -1.93
CA THR A 183 3.73 4.41 -0.47
C THR A 183 4.37 5.60 0.23
N PHE A 184 5.44 6.17 -0.31
CA PHE A 184 6.04 7.38 0.24
C PHE A 184 5.09 8.56 0.15
N MET A 185 4.39 8.71 -0.98
CA MET A 185 3.36 9.74 -1.14
C MET A 185 2.22 9.60 -0.14
N TYR A 186 1.81 8.38 0.25
CA TYR A 186 0.83 8.19 1.31
C TYR A 186 1.27 8.84 2.64
N PHE A 187 2.54 8.70 3.04
CA PHE A 187 3.05 9.37 4.25
C PHE A 187 3.35 10.86 4.05
N ILE A 188 3.83 11.27 2.86
CA ILE A 188 4.03 12.69 2.51
C ILE A 188 2.71 13.47 2.58
N THR A 189 1.62 12.83 2.16
CA THR A 189 0.29 13.44 2.07
C THR A 189 -0.63 13.10 3.25
N GLN A 190 -0.08 12.55 4.34
CA GLN A 190 -0.83 12.19 5.56
C GLN A 190 -2.08 11.34 5.30
N GLY A 191 -1.95 10.37 4.38
CA GLY A 191 -2.99 9.43 4.03
C GLY A 191 -3.93 9.87 2.90
N GLU A 192 -3.80 11.10 2.42
CA GLU A 192 -4.65 11.60 1.33
C GLU A 192 -4.44 10.84 0.02
N MET A 193 -3.19 10.50 -0.32
CA MET A 193 -2.86 9.67 -1.48
C MET A 193 -2.77 8.22 -1.03
N ARG A 194 -3.69 7.36 -1.49
CA ARG A 194 -3.89 6.00 -0.97
C ARG A 194 -2.77 5.04 -1.36
N ILE A 195 -2.46 4.07 -0.48
CA ILE A 195 -1.49 3.02 -0.81
C ILE A 195 -2.11 2.14 -1.89
N TYR A 196 -1.37 1.92 -2.97
CA TYR A 196 -1.70 0.87 -3.93
C TYR A 196 -1.12 -0.46 -3.47
N ASP A 197 -1.97 -1.49 -3.45
CA ASP A 197 -1.54 -2.87 -3.29
C ASP A 197 -2.29 -3.77 -4.28
N ILE A 198 -1.55 -4.69 -4.90
CA ILE A 198 -2.09 -5.52 -5.96
C ILE A 198 -3.15 -6.49 -5.43
N PHE A 199 -2.96 -7.00 -4.22
CA PHE A 199 -3.92 -7.91 -3.59
C PHE A 199 -5.18 -7.14 -3.16
N ALA A 200 -5.03 -5.93 -2.63
CA ALA A 200 -6.18 -5.07 -2.35
C ALA A 200 -6.95 -4.72 -3.63
N MET A 201 -6.25 -4.50 -4.75
CA MET A 201 -6.90 -4.29 -6.06
C MET A 201 -7.64 -5.55 -6.54
N MET A 202 -7.06 -6.74 -6.37
CA MET A 202 -7.73 -8.01 -6.69
C MET A 202 -8.99 -8.20 -5.86
N ALA A 203 -8.93 -7.94 -4.55
CA ALA A 203 -10.11 -7.93 -3.68
C ALA A 203 -11.20 -6.96 -4.18
N LEU A 204 -10.82 -5.74 -4.56
CA LEU A 204 -11.77 -4.76 -5.09
C LEU A 204 -12.34 -5.15 -6.46
N ASP A 205 -11.57 -5.82 -7.31
CA ASP A 205 -12.06 -6.37 -8.58
C ASP A 205 -13.05 -7.52 -8.37
N ALA A 206 -12.83 -8.35 -7.35
CA ALA A 206 -13.74 -9.42 -6.95
C ALA A 206 -15.07 -8.89 -6.38
N ILE A 207 -15.01 -7.85 -5.56
CA ILE A 207 -16.18 -7.23 -4.90
C ILE A 207 -16.98 -6.34 -5.87
N TYR A 208 -16.28 -5.54 -6.69
CA TYR A 208 -16.89 -4.59 -7.62
C TYR A 208 -16.44 -4.87 -9.05
N PRO A 209 -16.88 -5.96 -9.70
CA PRO A 209 -16.52 -6.22 -11.08
C PRO A 209 -16.96 -5.05 -11.98
N SER A 210 -16.13 -4.71 -12.97
CA SER A 210 -16.44 -3.64 -13.93
C SER A 210 -17.22 -4.25 -15.11
N ASN A 211 -18.56 -4.16 -15.14
CA ASN A 211 -19.43 -4.74 -16.20
C ASN A 211 -18.98 -4.31 -17.64
N VAL A 212 -19.18 -5.01 -18.77
CA VAL A 212 -20.44 -5.59 -19.32
C VAL A 212 -20.22 -6.80 -20.30
N GLN A 213 -19.00 -7.26 -20.61
CA GLN A 213 -18.82 -8.38 -21.58
C GLN A 213 -18.58 -9.77 -20.99
N ASP A 214 -18.39 -9.89 -19.68
CA ASP A 214 -18.33 -11.20 -18.99
C ASP A 214 -19.68 -11.58 -18.35
N GLU A 215 -20.77 -10.85 -18.64
CA GLU A 215 -22.13 -11.23 -18.23
C GLU A 215 -22.71 -12.42 -19.01
N LEU A 216 -21.95 -13.04 -19.93
CA LEU A 216 -22.36 -14.21 -20.70
C LEU A 216 -21.55 -15.50 -20.45
N SER A 217 -20.67 -15.51 -19.44
CA SER A 217 -20.20 -16.75 -18.82
C SER A 217 -19.78 -16.46 -17.39
N PHE A 218 -20.47 -17.04 -16.41
CA PHE A 218 -20.33 -16.82 -14.96
C PHE A 218 -21.11 -15.64 -14.36
N GLY A 219 -22.40 -15.54 -14.69
CA GLY A 219 -23.34 -14.80 -13.85
C GLY A 219 -23.43 -15.37 -12.42
N SER A 220 -23.59 -14.46 -11.46
CA SER A 220 -23.91 -14.69 -10.04
C SER A 220 -22.80 -15.28 -9.16
N LEU A 221 -22.48 -14.57 -8.06
CA LEU A 221 -21.78 -15.00 -6.84
C LEU A 221 -20.36 -15.60 -6.93
N ASN A 222 -19.89 -16.08 -8.08
CA ASN A 222 -18.62 -16.83 -8.17
C ASN A 222 -17.35 -15.98 -8.03
N SER A 223 -17.42 -14.64 -8.15
CA SER A 223 -16.25 -13.76 -7.99
C SER A 223 -15.85 -13.51 -6.53
N LEU A 224 -16.73 -13.79 -5.56
CA LEU A 224 -16.40 -13.77 -4.13
C LEU A 224 -15.86 -15.12 -3.62
N TYR A 225 -15.70 -16.11 -4.48
CA TYR A 225 -15.15 -17.40 -4.09
C TYR A 225 -13.64 -17.31 -3.88
N ILE A 226 -13.17 -17.76 -2.71
CA ILE A 226 -11.76 -17.93 -2.39
C ILE A 226 -11.12 -18.87 -3.43
N GLY A 227 -10.07 -18.40 -4.12
CA GLY A 227 -9.40 -19.15 -5.17
C GLY A 227 -9.93 -18.87 -6.59
N ALA A 228 -10.86 -17.92 -6.75
CA ALA A 228 -11.22 -17.43 -8.08
C ALA A 228 -10.01 -16.78 -8.77
N ASN A 229 -9.92 -16.94 -10.09
CA ASN A 229 -8.89 -16.31 -10.89
C ASN A 229 -9.23 -14.82 -11.07
N VAL A 230 -8.50 -13.95 -10.39
CA VAL A 230 -8.67 -12.50 -10.50
C VAL A 230 -7.41 -11.90 -11.08
N LYS A 231 -7.50 -11.41 -12.32
CA LYS A 231 -6.33 -10.91 -13.03
C LYS A 231 -5.70 -9.73 -12.28
N PRO A 232 -4.42 -9.83 -11.86
CA PRO A 232 -3.75 -8.71 -11.21
C PRO A 232 -3.62 -7.53 -12.17
N ARG A 233 -3.73 -6.31 -11.62
CA ARG A 233 -3.47 -5.07 -12.36
C ARG A 233 -2.15 -4.49 -11.90
N ASP A 234 -1.20 -4.36 -12.82
CA ASP A 234 0.03 -3.65 -12.52
C ASP A 234 -0.15 -2.14 -12.67
N LEU A 235 0.57 -1.41 -11.82
CA LEU A 235 0.81 0.01 -12.05
C LEU A 235 1.79 0.20 -13.21
N PRO A 236 1.66 1.29 -13.98
CA PRO A 236 2.71 1.67 -14.91
C PRO A 236 4.05 1.86 -14.18
N GLN A 237 5.15 1.54 -14.84
CA GLN A 237 6.50 1.79 -14.32
C GLN A 237 6.75 3.29 -14.19
N LYS A 238 7.61 3.68 -13.25
CA LYS A 238 7.78 5.09 -12.84
C LYS A 238 8.22 6.04 -13.97
N ASP A 239 8.87 5.51 -14.98
CA ASP A 239 9.37 6.21 -16.16
C ASP A 239 8.34 6.32 -17.29
N GLN A 240 7.27 5.52 -17.24
CA GLN A 240 6.19 5.52 -18.23
C GLN A 240 5.25 6.71 -18.07
N LEU A 241 4.71 7.17 -19.21
CA LEU A 241 3.72 8.26 -19.28
C LEU A 241 2.51 8.05 -18.36
N GLY A 242 2.05 6.80 -18.20
CA GLY A 242 0.93 6.49 -17.33
C GLY A 242 1.19 6.80 -15.85
N PHE A 243 2.41 6.56 -15.37
CA PHE A 243 2.78 6.90 -13.98
C PHE A 243 3.04 8.39 -13.82
N LYS A 244 3.72 9.00 -14.80
CA LYS A 244 3.95 10.45 -14.86
C LYS A 244 2.66 11.27 -14.93
N ASN A 245 1.54 10.67 -15.29
CA ASN A 245 0.23 11.32 -15.38
C ASN A 245 -0.84 10.53 -14.60
N LEU A 246 -0.51 10.10 -13.39
CA LEU A 246 -1.30 9.16 -12.58
C LEU A 246 -2.75 9.62 -12.36
N PHE A 247 -2.97 10.94 -12.25
CA PHE A 247 -4.28 11.55 -12.01
C PHE A 247 -4.95 12.13 -13.27
N SER A 248 -4.35 11.99 -14.45
CA SER A 248 -4.90 12.53 -15.69
C SER A 248 -6.12 11.75 -16.17
N ASP A 249 -7.16 12.46 -16.62
CA ASP A 249 -8.36 11.86 -17.19
C ASP A 249 -8.17 11.33 -18.64
N ASN A 250 -7.02 11.63 -19.27
CA ASN A 250 -6.69 11.16 -20.61
C ASN A 250 -6.82 9.63 -20.74
N LYS A 251 -7.70 9.18 -21.64
CA LYS A 251 -8.03 7.77 -21.86
C LYS A 251 -6.86 6.92 -22.39
N ARG A 252 -5.80 7.55 -22.90
CA ARG A 252 -4.60 6.85 -23.42
C ARG A 252 -3.67 6.36 -22.31
N TYR A 253 -3.79 6.90 -21.10
CA TYR A 253 -2.92 6.52 -19.99
C TYR A 253 -3.50 5.34 -19.21
N ASN A 254 -2.61 4.54 -18.62
CA ASN A 254 -3.01 3.46 -17.72
C ASN A 254 -3.75 4.04 -16.51
N LYS A 255 -4.99 3.58 -16.29
CA LYS A 255 -5.89 4.07 -15.22
C LYS A 255 -5.95 3.17 -14.00
N THR A 256 -5.04 2.20 -13.83
CA THR A 256 -5.05 1.23 -12.72
C THR A 256 -5.22 1.92 -11.37
N TYR A 257 -4.44 2.97 -11.08
CA TYR A 257 -4.56 3.69 -9.82
C TYR A 257 -5.90 4.42 -9.67
N GLN A 258 -6.41 5.08 -10.71
CA GLN A 258 -7.71 5.76 -10.64
C GLN A 258 -8.87 4.77 -10.44
N ILE A 259 -8.82 3.62 -11.10
CA ILE A 259 -9.79 2.53 -10.91
C ILE A 259 -9.72 2.03 -9.48
N TYR A 260 -8.51 1.79 -8.95
CA TYR A 260 -8.31 1.39 -7.55
C TYR A 260 -8.93 2.40 -6.58
N ILE A 261 -8.64 3.70 -6.74
CA ILE A 261 -9.23 4.75 -5.89
C ILE A 261 -10.75 4.79 -5.99
N LYS A 262 -11.31 4.65 -7.20
CA LYS A 262 -12.77 4.63 -7.39
C LYS A 262 -13.41 3.46 -6.63
N LYS A 263 -12.87 2.26 -6.77
CA LYS A 263 -13.41 1.06 -6.09
C LYS A 263 -13.22 1.11 -4.58
N LEU A 264 -12.08 1.62 -4.13
CA LEU A 264 -11.80 1.80 -2.71
C LEU A 264 -12.76 2.83 -2.08
N ASN A 265 -13.07 3.92 -2.77
CA ASN A 265 -14.07 4.88 -2.29
C ASN A 265 -15.47 4.25 -2.22
N GLN A 266 -15.86 3.46 -3.22
CA GLN A 266 -17.11 2.70 -3.19
C GLN A 266 -17.16 1.74 -1.99
N PHE A 267 -16.07 1.03 -1.71
CA PHE A 267 -15.94 0.16 -0.53
C PHE A 267 -16.14 0.93 0.77
N VAL A 268 -15.49 2.08 0.93
CA VAL A 268 -15.60 2.92 2.12
C VAL A 268 -17.04 3.43 2.29
N GLU A 269 -17.70 3.84 1.20
CA GLU A 269 -19.09 4.27 1.23
C GLU A 269 -20.03 3.14 1.65
N ASP A 270 -19.86 1.94 1.11
CA ASP A 270 -20.71 0.79 1.44
C ASP A 270 -20.49 0.32 2.88
N TYR A 271 -19.24 0.28 3.34
CA TYR A 271 -18.92 0.01 4.74
C TYR A 271 -19.54 1.04 5.69
N ASN A 272 -19.45 2.33 5.35
CA ASN A 272 -20.01 3.40 6.17
C ASN A 272 -21.56 3.40 6.24
N LYS A 273 -22.25 2.76 5.30
CA LYS A 273 -23.72 2.59 5.36
C LYS A 273 -24.14 1.59 6.44
N GLU A 274 -23.27 0.65 6.80
CA GLU A 274 -23.53 -0.35 7.84
C GLU A 274 -23.10 0.11 9.23
N LEU A 275 -22.21 1.11 9.30
CA LEU A 275 -21.75 1.66 10.57
C LEU A 275 -22.78 2.63 11.17
N PRO A 276 -22.90 2.68 12.51
CA PRO A 276 -23.66 3.72 13.20
C PRO A 276 -23.18 5.13 12.83
N GLU A 277 -24.08 6.13 12.86
CA GLU A 277 -23.81 7.51 12.41
C GLU A 277 -22.58 8.18 13.06
N GLY A 278 -22.22 7.78 14.30
CA GLY A 278 -21.04 8.27 15.01
C GLY A 278 -19.75 7.46 14.82
N GLN A 279 -19.80 6.37 14.04
CA GLN A 279 -18.69 5.44 13.84
C GLN A 279 -18.17 5.42 12.39
N LYS A 280 -18.76 6.20 11.49
CA LYS A 280 -18.32 6.32 10.10
C LYS A 280 -16.83 6.66 10.04
N VAL A 281 -16.11 5.96 9.19
CA VAL A 281 -14.67 6.09 9.03
C VAL A 281 -14.33 6.87 7.78
N THR A 282 -13.23 7.61 7.84
CA THR A 282 -12.51 8.01 6.63
C THR A 282 -11.30 7.10 6.49
N TYR A 283 -10.91 6.81 5.26
CA TYR A 283 -9.78 5.92 5.01
C TYR A 283 -8.47 6.46 5.60
N GLU A 284 -8.26 7.79 5.60
CA GLU A 284 -7.07 8.41 6.21
C GLU A 284 -6.89 8.00 7.68
N LYS A 285 -7.99 7.64 8.35
CA LYS A 285 -8.04 7.28 9.77
C LYS A 285 -8.18 5.78 10.01
N CYS A 286 -8.39 4.96 8.98
CA CYS A 286 -8.70 3.54 9.13
C CYS A 286 -7.90 2.67 8.15
N ARG A 287 -6.85 2.01 8.66
CA ARG A 287 -6.08 1.01 7.91
C ARG A 287 -6.72 -0.38 7.91
N ASP A 288 -7.79 -0.59 8.66
CA ASP A 288 -8.44 -1.90 8.75
C ASP A 288 -9.07 -2.30 7.41
N ILE A 289 -9.53 -1.33 6.62
CA ILE A 289 -9.97 -1.56 5.24
C ILE A 289 -8.82 -2.07 4.37
N ASP A 290 -7.65 -1.44 4.43
CA ASP A 290 -6.47 -1.92 3.67
C ASP A 290 -6.07 -3.33 4.08
N ARG A 291 -6.05 -3.60 5.38
CA ARG A 291 -5.70 -4.92 5.94
C ARG A 291 -6.68 -5.97 5.47
N ALA A 292 -7.97 -5.67 5.55
CA ALA A 292 -9.02 -6.58 5.15
C ALA A 292 -8.94 -6.90 3.66
N LEU A 293 -8.85 -5.87 2.80
CA LEU A 293 -8.71 -6.03 1.36
C LEU A 293 -7.41 -6.76 0.99
N TRP A 294 -6.30 -6.48 1.69
CA TRP A 294 -5.03 -7.15 1.47
C TRP A 294 -5.12 -8.64 1.80
N VAL A 295 -5.63 -9.01 2.98
CA VAL A 295 -5.78 -10.42 3.39
C VAL A 295 -6.72 -11.14 2.44
N TYR A 296 -7.87 -10.54 2.13
CA TYR A 296 -8.83 -11.13 1.22
C TYR A 296 -8.25 -11.33 -0.18
N GLY A 297 -7.47 -10.35 -0.66
CA GLY A 297 -6.79 -10.40 -1.94
C GLY A 297 -5.82 -11.57 -2.11
N HIS A 298 -5.18 -12.02 -1.01
CA HIS A 298 -4.27 -13.19 -1.02
C HIS A 298 -4.98 -14.52 -1.25
N PHE A 299 -6.31 -14.55 -1.16
CA PHE A 299 -7.08 -15.75 -1.47
C PHE A 299 -7.31 -15.97 -2.97
N PHE A 300 -6.98 -14.99 -3.82
CA PHE A 300 -7.13 -15.13 -5.28
C PHE A 300 -5.85 -15.63 -5.94
N GLN A 301 -6.03 -16.35 -7.05
CA GLN A 301 -4.96 -16.89 -7.89
C GLN A 301 -4.69 -15.98 -9.09
#